data_AF-A0A929IEW4-F1
#
_entry.id   AF-A0A929IEW4-F1
#
_cell.length_a   1.000
_cell.length_b   1.000
_cell.length_c   1.000
_cell.angle_alpha   90.00
_cell.angle_beta   90.00
_cell.angle_gamma   90.00
#
_symmetry.space_group_name_H-M   'P 1'
#
loop_
_entity.id
_entity.type
_entity.pdbx_description
1 polymer ?
#
loop_
_entity_poly.entity_id
_entity_poly.type
_entity_poly.pdbx_seq_one_letter_code
_entity_poly.pdbx_strand_id
1 'polypeptide(L)'
;MNLQKKLQEQNRLESAEDLITEGSFEEALIENERIVNQFPVVPPGDTALFNVGYIYAHPDNPKKDYKKAFVSFHRLVRGFPDSELRHKARVWALIIDELVRTNNEVKRLEATVDSLQEDVLEGQLEKNKLKVKEQTIRILKEQLRKLKEIDIVIEEQKRERLPEE
;
A
#
# COMPACT_ATOMS: atom_id res chain seq x y z
N MET A 1 3.73 -47.06 10.84
CA MET A 1 4.55 -46.06 11.56
C MET A 1 4.71 -46.54 13.01
N ASN A 2 5.94 -46.59 13.55
CA ASN A 2 6.19 -47.06 14.93
C ASN A 2 5.70 -46.00 15.96
N LEU A 3 5.17 -46.44 17.11
CA LEU A 3 4.63 -45.60 18.18
C LEU A 3 5.64 -44.54 18.68
N GLN A 4 6.93 -44.91 18.78
CA GLN A 4 8.00 -43.97 19.13
C GLN A 4 8.13 -42.81 18.14
N LYS A 5 8.05 -43.09 16.82
CA LYS A 5 8.08 -42.03 15.80
C LYS A 5 6.85 -41.13 15.91
N LYS A 6 5.68 -41.69 16.17
CA LYS A 6 4.45 -40.89 16.34
C LYS A 6 4.56 -39.94 17.54
N LEU A 7 5.04 -40.43 18.68
CA LEU A 7 5.22 -39.64 19.89
C LEU A 7 6.30 -38.56 19.74
N GLN A 8 7.41 -38.90 19.08
CA GLN A 8 8.48 -37.96 18.80
C GLN A 8 8.00 -36.78 17.93
N GLU A 9 7.21 -37.06 16.89
CA GLU A 9 6.69 -35.98 16.03
C GLU A 9 5.55 -35.18 16.70
N GLN A 10 4.77 -35.78 17.60
CA GLN A 10 3.82 -35.04 18.43
C GLN A 10 4.53 -34.04 19.34
N ASN A 11 5.59 -34.46 20.04
CA ASN A 11 6.38 -33.56 20.88
C ASN A 11 7.02 -32.42 20.07
N ARG A 12 7.43 -32.69 18.82
CA ARG A 12 8.00 -31.66 17.94
C ARG A 12 6.98 -30.63 17.47
N LEU A 13 5.72 -31.03 17.25
CA LEU A 13 4.64 -30.08 16.97
C LEU A 13 4.37 -29.17 18.17
N GLU A 14 4.31 -29.75 19.37
CA GLU A 14 4.11 -29.00 20.61
C GLU A 14 5.24 -27.98 20.84
N SER A 15 6.49 -28.40 20.69
CA SER A 15 7.64 -27.47 20.76
C SER A 15 7.58 -26.38 19.69
N ALA A 16 7.09 -26.67 18.49
CA ALA A 16 6.96 -25.65 17.45
C ALA A 16 5.84 -24.63 17.75
N GLU A 17 4.78 -25.04 18.44
CA GLU A 17 3.72 -24.14 18.93
C GLU A 17 4.20 -23.27 20.10
N ASP A 18 5.01 -23.81 20.99
CA ASP A 18 5.67 -23.06 22.06
C ASP A 18 6.60 -21.98 21.47
N LEU A 19 7.43 -22.34 20.49
CA LEU A 19 8.32 -21.39 19.79
C LEU A 19 7.54 -20.26 19.10
N ILE A 20 6.35 -20.55 18.56
CA ILE A 20 5.47 -19.50 18.00
C ILE A 20 5.00 -18.56 19.11
N THR A 21 4.62 -19.11 20.26
CA THR A 21 4.14 -18.35 21.42
C THR A 21 5.24 -17.48 22.04
N GLU A 22 6.48 -17.97 22.03
CA GLU A 22 7.67 -17.25 22.47
C GLU A 22 8.17 -16.20 21.45
N GLY A 23 7.61 -16.18 20.24
CA GLY A 23 8.03 -15.29 19.15
C GLY A 23 9.27 -15.76 18.39
N SER A 24 9.76 -16.97 18.66
CA SER A 24 10.88 -17.64 17.97
C SER A 24 10.44 -18.20 16.60
N PHE A 25 9.92 -17.33 15.75
CA PHE A 25 9.28 -17.69 14.47
C PHE A 25 10.19 -18.44 13.50
N GLU A 26 11.49 -18.10 13.45
CA GLU A 26 12.44 -18.71 12.53
C GLU A 26 12.74 -20.16 12.92
N GLU A 27 12.91 -20.43 14.21
CA GLU A 27 13.12 -21.77 14.75
C GLU A 27 11.87 -22.63 14.57
N ALA A 28 10.70 -22.07 14.89
CA ALA A 28 9.41 -22.73 14.65
C ALA A 28 9.21 -23.09 13.17
N LEU A 29 9.62 -22.20 12.26
CA LEU A 29 9.52 -22.43 10.82
C LEU A 29 10.43 -23.59 10.38
N ILE A 30 11.67 -23.62 10.84
CA ILE A 30 12.63 -24.69 10.52
C ILE A 30 12.10 -26.06 10.95
N GLU A 31 11.57 -26.16 12.17
CA GLU A 31 11.03 -27.42 12.69
C GLU A 31 9.80 -27.89 11.91
N ASN A 32 8.85 -26.98 11.63
CA ASN A 32 7.67 -27.32 10.84
C ASN A 32 8.01 -27.69 9.39
N GLU A 33 8.91 -26.96 8.72
CA GLU A 33 9.32 -27.30 7.35
C GLU A 33 9.98 -28.68 7.28
N ARG A 34 10.74 -29.06 8.31
CA ARG A 34 11.31 -30.40 8.43
C ARG A 34 10.23 -31.48 8.55
N ILE A 35 9.14 -31.23 9.29
CA ILE A 35 8.00 -32.15 9.39
C ILE A 35 7.27 -32.23 8.04
N VAL A 36 7.01 -31.11 7.37
CA VAL A 36 6.37 -31.07 6.04
C VAL A 36 7.16 -31.88 5.02
N ASN A 37 8.50 -31.81 5.04
CA ASN A 37 9.35 -32.57 4.13
C ASN A 37 9.32 -34.08 4.40
N GLN A 38 9.19 -34.48 5.67
CA GLN A 38 9.10 -35.90 6.05
C GLN A 38 7.71 -36.49 5.81
N PHE A 39 6.66 -35.66 5.88
CA PHE A 39 5.27 -36.06 5.81
C PHE A 39 4.49 -35.20 4.78
N PRO A 40 4.79 -35.31 3.48
CA PRO A 40 4.31 -34.35 2.49
C PRO A 40 2.79 -34.37 2.24
N VAL A 41 2.13 -35.51 2.45
CA VAL A 41 0.68 -35.72 2.17
C VAL A 41 0.00 -36.63 3.21
N VAL A 42 0.63 -36.81 4.38
CA VAL A 42 0.09 -37.62 5.48
C VAL A 42 0.35 -36.91 6.82
N PRO A 43 -0.52 -37.04 7.83
CA PRO A 43 -0.26 -36.47 9.15
C PRO A 43 1.07 -37.00 9.73
N PRO A 44 1.84 -36.17 10.47
CA PRO A 44 1.53 -34.81 10.96
C PRO A 44 1.82 -33.64 10.00
N GLY A 45 2.06 -33.89 8.71
CA GLY A 45 2.41 -32.82 7.77
C GLY A 45 1.33 -31.77 7.52
N ASP A 46 0.06 -32.11 7.77
CA ASP A 46 -1.05 -31.16 7.74
C ASP A 46 -0.93 -30.12 8.86
N THR A 47 -0.72 -30.55 10.10
CA THR A 47 -0.49 -29.63 11.24
C THR A 47 0.73 -28.76 10.99
N ALA A 48 1.82 -29.36 10.50
CA ALA A 48 3.03 -28.60 10.20
C ALA A 48 2.81 -27.55 9.10
N LEU A 49 2.10 -27.89 8.00
CA LEU A 49 1.74 -26.92 6.97
C LEU A 49 0.83 -25.81 7.50
N PHE A 50 -0.09 -26.14 8.41
CA PHE A 50 -0.94 -25.15 9.06
C PHE A 50 -0.09 -24.16 9.87
N ASN A 51 0.84 -24.67 10.67
CA ASN A 51 1.76 -23.87 11.49
C ASN A 51 2.68 -23.00 10.64
N VAL A 52 3.24 -23.52 9.53
CA VAL A 52 4.01 -22.71 8.56
C VAL A 52 3.14 -21.56 8.03
N GLY A 53 1.89 -21.85 7.64
CA GLY A 53 0.95 -20.83 7.19
C GLY A 53 0.69 -19.76 8.25
N TYR A 54 0.50 -20.17 9.50
CA TYR A 54 0.27 -19.29 10.64
C TYR A 54 1.49 -18.41 10.96
N ILE A 55 2.70 -18.98 11.00
CA ILE A 55 3.97 -18.26 11.23
C ILE A 55 4.16 -17.15 10.19
N TYR A 56 3.95 -17.45 8.91
CA TYR A 56 4.09 -16.45 7.85
C TYR A 56 2.98 -15.39 7.87
N ALA A 57 1.84 -15.66 8.48
CA ALA A 57 0.75 -14.69 8.65
C ALA A 57 0.83 -13.90 9.97
N HIS A 58 1.74 -14.27 10.89
CA HIS A 58 1.77 -13.70 12.22
C HIS A 58 2.18 -12.21 12.21
N PRO A 59 1.41 -11.30 12.83
CA PRO A 59 1.68 -9.86 12.78
C PRO A 59 3.05 -9.49 13.37
N ASP A 60 3.44 -10.17 14.46
CA ASP A 60 4.70 -9.92 15.16
C ASP A 60 5.92 -10.59 14.50
N ASN A 61 5.71 -11.43 13.48
CA ASN A 61 6.82 -11.99 12.73
C ASN A 61 7.40 -10.90 11.80
N PRO A 62 8.66 -10.46 12.01
CA PRO A 62 9.29 -9.45 11.15
C PRO A 62 9.50 -9.96 9.72
N LYS A 63 9.59 -11.29 9.54
CA LYS A 63 9.71 -11.99 8.26
C LYS A 63 8.36 -12.49 7.74
N LYS A 64 7.23 -11.97 8.24
CA LYS A 64 5.90 -12.35 7.74
C LYS A 64 5.80 -12.17 6.24
N ASP A 65 5.12 -13.11 5.59
CA ASP A 65 4.94 -13.15 4.14
C ASP A 65 3.59 -13.78 3.83
N TYR A 66 2.59 -12.93 3.61
CA TYR A 66 1.22 -13.37 3.33
C TYR A 66 1.11 -14.26 2.08
N LYS A 67 2.00 -14.11 1.09
CA LYS A 67 1.99 -15.00 -0.08
C LYS A 67 2.44 -16.41 0.30
N LYS A 68 3.48 -16.53 1.12
CA LYS A 68 3.94 -17.83 1.64
C LYS A 68 2.90 -18.46 2.56
N ALA A 69 2.25 -17.65 3.40
CA ALA A 69 1.15 -18.12 4.24
C ALA A 69 0.02 -18.73 3.40
N PHE A 70 -0.44 -18.00 2.37
CA PHE A 70 -1.46 -18.47 1.42
C PHE A 70 -1.05 -19.80 0.77
N VAL A 71 0.18 -19.89 0.26
CA VAL A 71 0.69 -21.11 -0.39
C VAL A 71 0.65 -22.31 0.56
N SER A 72 1.03 -22.13 1.82
CA SER A 72 1.02 -23.21 2.83
C SER A 72 -0.40 -23.70 3.12
N PHE A 73 -1.35 -22.80 3.36
CA PHE A 73 -2.75 -23.18 3.57
C PHE A 73 -3.37 -23.85 2.33
N HIS A 74 -3.06 -23.34 1.14
CA HIS A 74 -3.54 -23.92 -0.11
C HIS A 74 -2.93 -25.30 -0.39
N ARG A 75 -1.65 -25.52 -0.04
CA ARG A 75 -1.01 -26.85 -0.09
C ARG A 75 -1.72 -27.83 0.85
N LEU A 76 -2.07 -27.41 2.07
CA LEU A 76 -2.82 -28.24 3.01
C LEU A 76 -4.18 -28.64 2.42
N VAL A 77 -4.95 -27.68 1.88
CA VAL A 77 -6.28 -27.93 1.32
C VAL A 77 -6.26 -28.94 0.17
N ARG A 78 -5.19 -28.96 -0.63
CA ARG A 78 -5.02 -29.87 -1.78
C ARG A 78 -4.39 -31.21 -1.40
N GLY A 79 -3.37 -31.19 -0.53
CA GLY A 79 -2.57 -32.36 -0.19
C GLY A 79 -3.19 -33.25 0.88
N PHE A 80 -4.14 -32.73 1.66
CA PHE A 80 -4.70 -33.43 2.83
C PHE A 80 -6.24 -33.38 2.79
N PRO A 81 -6.90 -34.13 1.89
CA PRO A 81 -8.35 -34.08 1.70
C PRO A 81 -9.14 -34.46 2.96
N ASP A 82 -8.60 -35.35 3.79
CA ASP A 82 -9.23 -35.90 4.99
C ASP A 82 -8.76 -35.24 6.30
N SER A 83 -7.94 -34.19 6.24
CA SER A 83 -7.48 -33.49 7.45
C SER A 83 -8.60 -32.64 8.05
N GLU A 84 -8.76 -32.73 9.37
CA GLU A 84 -9.65 -31.86 10.16
C GLU A 84 -9.28 -30.37 10.01
N LEU A 85 -8.02 -30.07 9.67
CA LEU A 85 -7.53 -28.71 9.46
C LEU A 85 -7.89 -28.16 8.08
N ARG A 86 -8.38 -28.98 7.15
CA ARG A 86 -8.63 -28.58 5.76
C ARG A 86 -9.60 -27.42 5.63
N HIS A 87 -10.72 -27.47 6.36
CA HIS A 87 -11.70 -26.38 6.34
C HIS A 87 -11.09 -25.09 6.91
N LYS A 88 -10.41 -25.19 8.05
CA LYS A 88 -9.73 -24.05 8.70
C LYS A 88 -8.70 -23.43 7.77
N ALA A 89 -7.84 -24.23 7.13
CA ALA A 89 -6.85 -23.77 6.16
C ALA A 89 -7.49 -23.06 4.95
N ARG A 90 -8.61 -23.57 4.44
CA ARG A 90 -9.34 -22.91 3.35
C ARG A 90 -9.81 -21.51 3.76
N VAL A 91 -10.38 -21.38 4.96
CA VAL A 91 -10.82 -20.08 5.49
C VAL A 91 -9.63 -19.12 5.61
N TRP A 92 -8.51 -19.57 6.17
CA TRP A 92 -7.29 -18.75 6.24
C TRP A 92 -6.77 -18.31 4.88
N ALA A 93 -6.76 -19.20 3.88
CA ALA A 93 -6.36 -18.86 2.53
C ALA A 93 -7.25 -17.76 1.92
N LEU A 94 -8.57 -17.83 2.13
CA LEU A 94 -9.50 -16.79 1.67
C LEU A 94 -9.26 -15.44 2.37
N ILE A 95 -9.09 -15.45 3.70
CA ILE A 95 -8.82 -14.23 4.48
C ILE A 95 -7.50 -13.58 4.02
N ILE A 96 -6.47 -14.38 3.80
CA ILE A 96 -5.15 -13.87 3.36
C ILE A 96 -5.21 -13.33 1.93
N ASP A 97 -5.93 -13.99 1.02
CA ASP A 97 -6.12 -13.48 -0.35
C ASP A 97 -6.82 -12.11 -0.32
N GLU A 98 -7.88 -11.98 0.48
CA GLU A 98 -8.62 -10.71 0.64
C GLU A 98 -7.75 -9.61 1.28
N LEU A 99 -6.97 -9.96 2.30
CA LEU A 99 -6.02 -9.04 2.93
C LEU A 99 -4.98 -8.52 1.92
N VAL A 100 -4.42 -9.40 1.10
CA VAL A 100 -3.43 -9.02 0.08
C VAL A 100 -4.07 -8.12 -0.98
N ARG A 101 -5.28 -8.44 -1.45
CA ARG A 101 -6.04 -7.61 -2.41
C ARG A 101 -6.29 -6.22 -1.84
N THR A 102 -6.83 -6.15 -0.63
CA THR A 102 -7.15 -4.88 0.05
C THR A 102 -5.90 -4.04 0.25
N ASN A 103 -4.79 -4.64 0.71
CA ASN A 103 -3.53 -3.92 0.91
C ASN A 103 -2.93 -3.38 -0.40
N ASN A 104 -3.05 -4.12 -1.50
CA ASN A 104 -2.62 -3.62 -2.82
C ASN A 104 -3.51 -2.47 -3.30
N GLU A 105 -4.81 -2.51 -2.98
CA GLU A 105 -5.72 -1.43 -3.34
C GLU A 105 -5.46 -0.16 -2.54
N VAL A 106 -5.22 -0.28 -1.23
CA VAL A 106 -4.80 0.84 -0.39
C VAL A 106 -3.57 1.53 -0.97
N LYS A 107 -2.53 0.76 -1.35
CA LYS A 107 -1.32 1.32 -1.96
C LYS A 107 -1.58 2.06 -3.28
N ARG A 108 -2.50 1.55 -4.11
CA ARG A 108 -2.88 2.21 -5.36
C ARG A 108 -3.62 3.52 -5.11
N LEU A 109 -4.52 3.52 -4.13
CA LEU A 109 -5.26 4.71 -3.73
C LEU A 109 -4.32 5.76 -3.13
N GLU A 110 -3.37 5.35 -2.28
CA GLU A 110 -2.34 6.24 -1.73
C GLU A 110 -1.55 6.93 -2.84
N ALA A 111 -1.03 6.19 -3.82
CA ALA A 111 -0.31 6.77 -4.96
C ALA A 111 -1.19 7.74 -5.78
N THR A 112 -2.49 7.44 -5.90
CA THR A 112 -3.43 8.33 -6.60
C THR A 112 -3.67 9.61 -5.82
N VAL A 113 -3.81 9.51 -4.49
CA VAL A 113 -3.97 10.65 -3.60
C VAL A 113 -2.73 11.56 -3.66
N ASP A 114 -1.53 10.99 -3.64
CA ASP A 114 -0.29 11.75 -3.73
C ASP A 114 -0.20 12.53 -5.05
N SER A 115 -0.52 11.88 -6.18
CA SER A 115 -0.55 12.55 -7.50
C SER A 115 -1.59 13.67 -7.56
N LEU A 116 -2.80 13.44 -7.03
CA LEU A 116 -3.85 14.46 -7.02
C LEU A 116 -3.49 15.65 -6.11
N GLN A 117 -2.77 15.42 -5.02
CA GLN A 117 -2.28 16.50 -4.16
C GLN A 117 -1.27 17.39 -4.89
N GLU A 118 -0.39 16.80 -5.69
CA GLU A 118 0.58 17.53 -6.51
C GLU A 118 -0.13 18.41 -7.56
N ASP A 119 -1.10 17.83 -8.30
CA ASP A 119 -1.92 18.57 -9.28
C ASP A 119 -2.67 19.75 -8.65
N VAL A 120 -3.23 19.55 -7.45
CA VAL A 120 -3.93 20.61 -6.70
C VAL A 120 -2.98 21.74 -6.32
N LEU A 121 -1.77 21.42 -5.88
CA LEU A 121 -0.75 22.43 -5.54
C LEU A 121 -0.33 23.23 -6.78
N GLU A 122 -0.10 22.57 -7.92
CA GLU A 122 0.22 23.24 -9.18
C GLU A 122 -0.90 24.19 -9.62
N GLY A 123 -2.16 23.72 -9.56
CA GLY A 123 -3.33 24.54 -9.87
C GLY A 123 -3.45 25.77 -8.97
N GLN A 124 -3.12 25.66 -7.67
CA GLN A 124 -3.11 26.79 -6.73
C GLN A 124 -2.01 27.79 -7.07
N LEU A 125 -0.81 27.33 -7.43
CA LEU A 125 0.30 28.19 -7.86
C LEU A 125 -0.07 28.98 -9.11
N GLU A 126 -0.65 28.32 -10.11
CA GLU A 126 -1.03 28.98 -11.36
C GLU A 126 -2.16 30.00 -11.14
N LYS A 127 -3.15 29.66 -10.31
CA LYS A 127 -4.20 30.60 -9.89
C LYS A 127 -3.64 31.84 -9.20
N ASN A 128 -2.63 31.69 -8.35
CA ASN A 128 -1.97 32.81 -7.69
C ASN A 128 -1.21 33.70 -8.69
N LYS A 129 -0.49 33.10 -9.65
CA LYS A 129 0.18 33.86 -10.73
C LYS A 129 -0.83 34.64 -11.57
N LEU A 130 -1.97 34.04 -11.90
CA LEU A 130 -3.03 34.69 -12.66
C LEU A 130 -3.57 35.91 -11.91
N LYS A 131 -3.84 35.77 -10.61
CA LYS A 131 -4.30 36.87 -9.75
C LYS A 131 -3.33 38.04 -9.72
N VAL A 132 -2.02 37.78 -9.66
CA VAL A 132 -0.99 38.82 -9.75
C VAL A 132 -1.01 39.50 -11.13
N LYS A 133 -1.04 38.72 -12.22
CA LYS A 133 -1.12 39.26 -13.59
C LYS A 133 -2.37 40.13 -13.79
N GLU A 134 -3.52 39.74 -13.25
CA GLU A 134 -4.75 40.53 -13.30
C GLU A 134 -4.60 41.88 -12.59
N GLN A 135 -3.93 41.90 -11.42
CA GLN A 135 -3.64 43.15 -10.70
C GLN A 135 -2.70 44.05 -11.51
N THR A 136 -1.64 43.49 -12.09
CA THR A 136 -0.71 44.25 -12.95
C THR A 136 -1.43 44.84 -14.16
N ILE A 137 -2.29 44.07 -14.83
CA ILE A 137 -3.09 44.55 -15.96
C ILE A 137 -4.01 45.71 -15.54
N ARG A 138 -4.63 45.64 -14.35
CA ARG A 138 -5.45 46.75 -13.84
C ARG A 138 -4.63 48.01 -13.64
N ILE A 139 -3.45 47.90 -13.02
CA ILE A 139 -2.55 49.04 -12.80
C ILE A 139 -2.09 49.63 -14.14
N LEU A 140 -1.65 48.79 -15.09
CA LEU A 140 -1.20 49.24 -16.41
C LEU A 140 -2.32 49.93 -17.20
N LYS A 141 -3.55 49.41 -17.14
CA LYS A 141 -4.72 50.05 -17.77
C LYS A 141 -4.98 51.45 -17.22
N GLU A 142 -4.84 51.63 -15.90
CA GLU A 142 -5.00 52.93 -15.26
C GLU A 142 -3.90 53.91 -15.66
N GLN A 143 -2.64 53.46 -15.71
CA GLN A 143 -1.52 54.27 -16.18
C GLN A 143 -1.69 54.70 -17.65
N LEU A 144 -2.12 53.78 -18.51
CA LEU A 144 -2.39 54.08 -19.92
C LEU A 144 -3.50 55.11 -20.09
N ARG A 145 -4.54 55.09 -19.25
CA ARG A 145 -5.61 56.08 -19.27
C ARG A 145 -5.08 57.48 -18.95
N LYS A 146 -4.28 57.60 -17.89
CA LYS A 146 -3.65 58.87 -17.49
C LYS A 146 -2.73 59.43 -18.57
N LEU A 147 -1.94 58.57 -19.23
CA LEU A 147 -1.08 58.99 -20.34
C LEU A 147 -1.90 59.54 -21.52
N LYS A 148 -3.01 58.88 -21.88
CA LYS A 148 -3.90 59.37 -22.95
C LYS A 148 -4.53 60.73 -22.62
N GLU A 149 -4.92 60.94 -21.37
CA GLU A 149 -5.46 62.24 -20.91
C GLU A 149 -4.40 63.35 -21.03
N ILE A 150 -3.14 63.06 -20.67
CA ILE A 150 -2.03 64.00 -20.83
C ILE A 150 -1.81 64.33 -22.31
N ASP A 151 -1.77 63.32 -23.20
CA ASP A 151 -1.57 63.53 -24.64
C ASP A 151 -2.66 64.44 -25.24
N ILE A 152 -3.92 64.24 -24.85
CA ILE A 152 -5.05 65.09 -25.30
C ILE A 152 -4.82 66.55 -24.89
N VAL A 153 -4.47 66.79 -23.63
CA VAL A 153 -4.21 68.15 -23.11
C VAL A 153 -3.04 68.82 -23.85
N ILE A 154 -1.97 68.06 -24.13
CA ILE A 154 -0.83 68.57 -24.90
C ILE A 154 -1.26 68.96 -26.32
N GLU A 155 -2.08 68.14 -26.97
CA GLU A 155 -2.57 68.38 -28.34
C GLU A 155 -3.49 69.61 -28.40
N GLU A 156 -4.39 69.79 -27.44
CA GLU A 156 -5.26 70.97 -27.30
C GLU A 156 -4.42 72.25 -27.11
N GLN A 157 -3.46 72.22 -26.19
CA GLN A 157 -2.57 73.35 -25.97
C GLN A 157 -1.69 73.70 -27.18
N LYS A 158 -1.38 72.75 -28.05
CA LYS A 158 -0.66 73.03 -29.31
C LYS A 158 -1.56 73.72 -30.31
N ARG A 159 -2.84 73.34 -30.40
CA ARG A 159 -3.82 73.97 -31.31
C ARG A 159 -4.11 75.42 -30.92
N GLU A 160 -4.25 75.72 -29.63
CA GLU A 160 -4.49 77.09 -29.13
C GLU A 160 -3.30 78.05 -29.34
N ARG A 161 -2.08 77.50 -29.50
CA ARG A 161 -0.85 78.29 -29.70
C ARG A 161 -0.52 78.57 -31.15
N LEU A 162 -1.27 78.01 -32.10
CA LEU A 162 -1.12 78.31 -33.53
C LEU A 162 -2.01 79.54 -33.86
N PRO A 163 -1.47 80.61 -34.48
CA PRO A 163 -2.28 81.73 -34.93
C PRO A 163 -3.23 81.27 -36.05
N GLU A 164 -4.50 81.69 -36.02
CA GLU A 164 -5.39 81.55 -37.18
C GLU A 164 -4.88 82.46 -38.30
N GLU A 165 -4.56 81.87 -39.46
CA GLU A 165 -4.26 82.60 -40.71
C GLU A 165 -5.52 83.16 -41.37
#